data_AF-A0A370KHY0-F1
#
_entry.id   AF-A0A370KHY0-F1
#
_cell.length_a   1.000
_cell.length_b   1.000
_cell.length_c   1.000
_cell.angle_alpha   90.00
_cell.angle_beta   90.00
_cell.angle_gamma   90.00
#
_symmetry.space_group_name_H-M   'P 1'
#
loop_
_entity.id
_entity.type
_entity.pdbx_description
1 polymer ?
#
loop_
_entity_poly.entity_id
_entity_poly.type
_entity_poly.pdbx_seq_one_letter_code
_entity_poly.pdbx_strand_id
1 'polypeptide(L)' 'MIKLGAFASDRITTFSGVVTGRATYITGCDQYLISPKSGDKDPKWIDEQRLVVDESDRTR' A
#
# COMPACT_ATOMS: atom_id res chain seq x y z
N MET A 1 -3.25 -7.34 7.24
CA MET A 1 -4.17 -6.20 7.17
C MET A 1 -3.44 -4.90 7.40
N ILE A 2 -3.21 -4.17 6.32
CA ILE A 2 -2.59 -2.84 6.31
C ILE A 2 -3.68 -1.79 6.52
N LYS A 3 -3.45 -0.80 7.38
CA LYS A 3 -4.42 0.29 7.63
C LYS A 3 -4.45 1.24 6.43
N LEU A 4 -5.63 1.75 6.07
CA LEU A 4 -5.72 2.92 5.20
C LEU A 4 -5.05 4.11 5.89
N GLY A 5 -4.39 4.96 5.11
CA GLY A 5 -3.58 6.07 5.61
C GLY A 5 -2.14 5.67 5.98
N ALA A 6 -1.83 4.38 6.08
CA ALA A 6 -0.49 3.93 6.40
C ALA A 6 0.49 4.22 5.25
N PHE A 7 1.72 4.61 5.58
CA PHE A 7 2.80 4.64 4.58
C PHE A 7 3.32 3.23 4.31
N ALA A 8 3.37 2.84 3.04
CA ALA A 8 3.85 1.52 2.62
C ALA A 8 4.71 1.60 1.36
N SER A 9 5.61 0.64 1.22
CA SER A 9 6.52 0.50 0.08
C SER A 9 6.46 -0.91 -0.50
N ASP A 10 6.48 -1.01 -1.82
CA ASP A 10 6.66 -2.26 -2.52
C ASP A 10 8.15 -2.66 -2.50
N ARG A 11 8.43 -3.81 -1.89
CA ARG A 11 9.79 -4.33 -1.74
C ARG A 11 10.49 -4.66 -3.07
N ILE A 12 9.72 -4.82 -4.16
CA ILE A 12 10.26 -5.23 -5.47
C ILE A 12 10.60 -3.99 -6.31
N THR A 13 9.65 -3.07 -6.50
CA THR A 13 9.83 -1.92 -7.40
C THR A 13 10.29 -0.65 -6.70
N THR A 14 10.38 -0.66 -5.36
CA THR A 14 10.63 0.53 -4.51
C THR A 14 9.55 1.62 -4.60
N PHE A 15 8.42 1.32 -5.25
CA PHE A 15 7.27 2.22 -5.29
C PHE A 15 6.70 2.39 -3.88
N SER A 16 6.56 3.64 -3.43
CA SER A 16 6.14 3.96 -2.07
C SER A 16 5.13 5.09 -2.05
N GLY A 17 4.29 5.09 -1.03
CA GLY A 17 3.19 6.02 -0.91
C GLY A 17 2.28 5.70 0.26
N VAL A 18 1.14 6.38 0.28
CA VAL A 18 0.09 6.17 1.29
C VAL A 18 -0.92 5.16 0.76
N VAL A 19 -1.35 4.25 1.61
CA VAL A 19 -2.40 3.29 1.31
C VAL A 19 -3.75 4.01 1.30
N THR A 20 -4.40 4.12 0.15
CA THR A 20 -5.65 4.88 -0.02
C THR A 20 -6.86 4.00 -0.37
N GLY A 21 -6.62 2.74 -0.73
CA GLY A 21 -7.67 1.79 -1.06
C GLY A 21 -7.27 0.37 -0.74
N ARG A 22 -8.27 -0.50 -0.57
CA ARG A 22 -8.11 -1.95 -0.38
C ARG A 22 -9.15 -2.67 -1.22
N ALA A 23 -8.71 -3.67 -1.97
CA ALA A 23 -9.56 -4.60 -2.68
C ALA A 23 -9.35 -5.99 -2.08
N THR A 24 -10.43 -6.57 -1.53
CA THR A 24 -10.46 -7.94 -1.05
C THR A 24 -11.24 -8.79 -2.03
N TYR A 25 -10.57 -9.77 -2.62
CA TYR A 25 -11.17 -10.69 -3.56
C TYR A 25 -11.70 -11.90 -2.79
N ILE A 26 -12.81 -12.48 -3.27
CA ILE A 26 -13.44 -13.67 -2.66
C ILE A 26 -12.45 -14.85 -2.58
N THR A 27 -11.47 -14.88 -3.48
CA THR A 27 -10.39 -15.88 -3.54
C THR A 27 -9.24 -15.65 -2.54
N GLY A 28 -9.24 -14.53 -1.80
CA GLY A 28 -8.29 -14.25 -0.71
C GLY A 28 -7.04 -13.43 -1.09
N CYS A 29 -6.88 -13.00 -2.35
CA CYS A 29 -5.72 -12.21 -2.77
C CYS A 29 -5.93 -10.71 -2.55
N ASP A 30 -5.71 -10.21 -1.34
CA ASP A 30 -5.86 -8.78 -1.04
C ASP A 30 -4.84 -7.90 -1.80
N GLN A 31 -5.35 -6.81 -2.35
CA GLN A 31 -4.56 -5.75 -2.99
C GLN A 31 -4.80 -4.42 -2.32
N TYR A 32 -3.77 -3.58 -2.28
CA TYR A 32 -3.84 -2.23 -1.74
C TYR A 32 -3.43 -1.21 -2.78
N LEU A 33 -4.15 -0.09 -2.82
CA LEU A 33 -3.84 1.03 -3.69
C LEU A 33 -2.82 1.93 -2.99
N ILE A 34 -1.63 2.05 -3.57
CA ILE A 34 -0.58 2.94 -3.09
C ILE A 34 -0.64 4.23 -3.92
N SER A 35 -0.97 5.33 -3.25
CA SER A 35 -0.94 6.67 -3.82
C SER A 35 0.41 7.33 -3.51
N PRO A 36 1.22 7.69 -4.51
CA PRO A 36 2.51 8.34 -4.29
C PRO A 36 2.33 9.74 -3.71
N LYS A 37 3.33 10.22 -2.98
CA LYS A 37 3.32 11.59 -2.41
C LYS A 37 3.48 12.68 -3.48
N SER A 38 4.22 12.41 -4.54
CA SER A 38 4.31 13.34 -5.68
C SER A 38 3.21 13.00 -6.69
N GLY A 39 2.58 14.05 -7.24
CA GLY A 39 1.53 13.92 -8.25
C GLY A 39 2.04 13.48 -9.63
N ASP A 40 3.32 13.17 -9.76
CA ASP A 40 3.97 12.82 -11.03
C ASP A 40 3.76 11.35 -11.41
N LYS A 41 3.14 10.56 -10.53
CA LYS A 41 2.89 9.13 -10.73
C LYS A 41 1.45 8.80 -10.37
N ASP A 42 0.83 7.96 -11.17
CA ASP A 42 -0.49 7.45 -10.85
C ASP A 42 -0.45 6.44 -9.69
N PRO A 43 -1.53 6.36 -8.88
CA PRO A 43 -1.68 5.31 -7.88
C PRO A 43 -1.62 3.91 -8.50
N LYS A 44 -1.08 2.94 -7.76
CA LYS A 44 -0.93 1.55 -8.22
C LYS A 44 -1.49 0.54 -7.24
N TRP A 45 -2.21 -0.45 -7.76
CA TRP A 45 -2.62 -1.64 -7.02
C TRP A 45 -1.43 -2.58 -6.86
N ILE A 46 -1.16 -2.96 -5.61
CA ILE A 46 -0.03 -3.84 -5.25
C ILE A 46 -0.55 -4.92 -4.30
N ASP A 47 -0.15 -6.16 -4.54
CA ASP A 47 -0.52 -7.30 -3.69
C ASP A 47 0.01 -7.12 -2.27
N GLU A 48 -0.79 -7.48 -1.26
CA GLU A 48 -0.44 -7.33 0.17
C GLU A 48 0.94 -7.92 0.49
N GLN A 49 1.25 -9.08 -0.09
CA GLN A 49 2.48 -9.83 0.13
C GLN A 49 3.75 -9.11 -0.35
N ARG A 50 3.63 -8.04 -1.14
CA ARG A 50 4.76 -7.23 -1.60
C ARG A 50 5.03 -6.02 -0.73
N LEU A 51 4.01 -5.56 0.01
CA LEU A 51 4.07 -4.33 0.76
C LEU A 51 4.83 -4.50 2.08
N VAL A 52 5.55 -3.45 2.45
CA VAL A 52 6.20 -3.26 3.74
C VAL A 52 5.66 -1.96 4.32
N VAL A 53 5.09 -2.02 5.51
CA VAL A 53 4.48 -0.86 6.19
C VAL A 53 5.52 -0.20 7.08
N ASP A 54 5.61 1.13 7.03
CA ASP A 54 6.45 1.90 7.93
C ASP A 54 5.90 1.82 9.36
N GLU A 55 6.71 1.36 10.30
CA GLU A 55 6.30 1.08 11.68
C GLU A 55 5.92 2.33 12.47
N SER A 56 6.26 3.51 11.95
CA SER A 56 5.86 4.82 12.48
C SER A 56 4.33 4.96 12.64
N ASP A 57 3.55 4.26 11.81
CA ASP A 57 2.07 4.29 11.81
C ASP A 57 1.41 3.27 12.75
N ARG A 58 2.19 2.43 13.46
CA ARG A 58 1.62 1.40 14.35
C ARG A 58 1.23 1.93 15.74
N THR A 59 1.61 3.17 16.08
CA THR A 59 1.54 3.69 17.45
C THR A 59 0.63 4.93 17.63
N ARG A 60 -0.21 5.26 16.64
CA ARG A 60 -1.21 6.34 16.73
C ARG A 60 -2.64 5.81 16.58
#